data_AF-K1YY43-F1
#
_entry.id   AF-K1YY43-F1
#
_cell.length_a   1.000
_cell.length_b   1.000
_cell.length_c   1.000
_cell.angle_alpha   90.00
_cell.angle_beta   90.00
_cell.angle_gamma   90.00
#
_symmetry.space_group_name_H-M   'P 1'
#
loop_
_entity.id
_entity.type
_entity.pdbx_description
1 polymer ?
#
loop_
_entity_poly.entity_id
_entity_poly.type
_entity_poly.pdbx_seq_one_letter_code
_entity_poly.pdbx_strand_id
1 'polypeptide(L)'
;MNTLSGSITFRGKIDTTDIWIHFVLNEVREWVFNIFMYWDTQFESSHEVTEYIDWKITGEILSYDVSISTEDKIKIYWWEKDWKYILKSVQWKDITFEGVVNSLTEPGIVSVREAEESKVFWNRVIKIDYLV
;
A
#
# COMPACT_ATOMS: atom_id res chain seq x y z
N MET A 1 -18.22 2.48 0.34
CA MET A 1 -16.96 3.08 -0.14
C MET A 1 -15.87 2.12 0.28
N ASN A 2 -15.05 1.67 -0.67
CA ASN A 2 -13.98 0.72 -0.39
C ASN A 2 -12.78 1.49 0.16
N THR A 3 -11.83 0.80 0.76
CA THR A 3 -10.58 1.40 1.22
C THR A 3 -9.43 0.65 0.56
N LEU A 4 -8.42 1.39 0.10
CA LEU A 4 -7.18 0.81 -0.43
C LEU A 4 -5.99 1.21 0.44
N SER A 5 -4.96 0.38 0.41
CA SER A 5 -3.61 0.80 0.73
C SER A 5 -2.58 -0.08 0.03
N GLY A 6 -1.48 0.53 -0.40
CA GLY A 6 -0.38 -0.18 -1.00
C GLY A 6 0.47 0.71 -1.89
N SER A 7 1.41 0.09 -2.60
CA SER A 7 2.38 0.82 -3.39
C SER A 7 2.61 0.22 -4.76
N ILE A 8 2.93 1.07 -5.73
CA ILE A 8 3.33 0.69 -7.08
C ILE A 8 4.68 1.33 -7.36
N THR A 9 5.65 0.53 -7.77
CA THR A 9 6.97 0.99 -8.21
C THR A 9 7.02 0.93 -9.73
N PHE A 10 7.45 2.01 -10.36
CA PHE A 10 7.49 2.15 -11.81
C PHE A 10 8.74 2.90 -12.26
N ARG A 11 9.11 2.71 -13.54
CA ARG A 11 10.14 3.49 -14.22
C ARG A 11 9.48 4.41 -15.23
N GLY A 12 9.87 5.69 -15.25
CA GLY A 12 9.37 6.67 -16.22
C GLY A 12 8.75 7.90 -15.55
N LYS A 13 7.65 8.40 -16.09
CA LYS A 13 6.91 9.55 -15.55
C LYS A 13 5.49 9.15 -15.18
N ILE A 14 4.91 9.81 -14.20
CA ILE A 14 3.50 9.66 -13.84
C ILE A 14 2.78 11.00 -14.03
N ASP A 15 1.61 10.98 -14.66
CA ASP A 15 0.70 12.12 -14.69
C ASP A 15 -0.20 12.11 -13.45
N THR A 16 0.06 13.05 -12.54
CA THR A 16 -0.68 13.18 -11.27
C THR A 16 -1.87 14.13 -11.36
N THR A 17 -2.12 14.76 -12.52
CA THR A 17 -3.07 15.88 -12.67
C THR A 17 -4.50 15.51 -12.25
N ASP A 18 -4.88 14.24 -12.37
CA ASP A 18 -6.22 13.75 -12.01
C ASP A 18 -6.16 12.44 -11.20
N ILE A 19 -5.16 12.28 -10.33
CA ILE A 19 -5.17 11.18 -9.35
C ILE A 19 -6.00 11.63 -8.14
N TRP A 20 -7.11 10.93 -7.93
CA TRP A 20 -8.20 11.26 -7.00
C TRP A 20 -8.17 10.36 -5.76
N ILE A 21 -7.01 9.74 -5.51
CA ILE A 21 -6.68 8.95 -4.32
C ILE A 21 -5.58 9.67 -3.57
N HIS A 22 -5.57 9.61 -2.24
CA HIS A 22 -4.44 10.11 -1.47
C HIS A 22 -3.17 9.29 -1.76
N PHE A 23 -2.08 9.98 -2.13
CA PHE A 23 -0.83 9.31 -2.44
C PHE A 23 0.40 10.09 -1.96
N VAL A 24 1.50 9.37 -1.87
CA VAL A 24 2.85 9.89 -1.65
C VAL A 24 3.74 9.35 -2.76
N LEU A 25 4.47 10.25 -3.44
CA LEU A 25 5.34 9.90 -4.56
C LEU A 25 6.80 10.08 -4.16
N ASN A 26 7.57 8.99 -4.24
CA ASN A 26 8.96 8.93 -3.84
C ASN A 26 9.85 8.49 -4.99
N GLU A 27 10.92 9.23 -5.25
CA GLU A 27 12.00 8.75 -6.13
C GLU A 27 12.87 7.75 -5.34
N VAL A 28 12.93 6.51 -5.82
CA VAL A 28 13.70 5.43 -5.18
C VAL A 28 15.14 5.44 -5.69
N ARG A 29 15.30 5.72 -6.99
CA ARG A 29 16.56 5.96 -7.70
C ARG A 29 16.24 6.63 -9.03
N GLU A 30 17.26 7.05 -9.76
CA GLU A 30 17.10 7.78 -11.03
C GLU A 30 16.04 7.15 -11.94
N TRP A 31 15.00 7.94 -12.27
CA TRP A 31 13.86 7.55 -13.10
C TRP A 31 12.99 6.40 -12.59
N VAL A 32 13.18 5.94 -11.35
CA VAL A 32 12.37 4.90 -10.71
C VAL A 32 11.69 5.48 -9.48
N PHE A 33 10.36 5.44 -9.52
CA PHE A 33 9.51 6.03 -8.52
C PHE A 33 8.66 4.96 -7.84
N ASN A 34 8.28 5.22 -6.61
CA ASN A 34 7.27 4.48 -5.87
C ASN A 34 6.12 5.44 -5.54
N ILE A 35 4.91 5.08 -5.93
CA ILE A 35 3.69 5.74 -5.48
C ILE A 35 3.07 4.87 -4.39
N PHE A 36 3.01 5.38 -3.17
CA PHE A 36 2.23 4.81 -2.09
C PHE A 36 0.85 5.47 -2.08
N MET A 37 -0.21 4.67 -2.07
CA MET A 37 -1.59 5.13 -2.12
C MET A 37 -2.32 4.56 -0.91
N TYR A 38 -3.20 5.35 -0.33
CA TYR A 38 -4.07 4.91 0.76
C TYR A 38 -5.36 5.73 0.75
N TRP A 39 -6.30 5.38 1.63
CA TRP A 39 -7.61 6.02 1.81
C TRP A 39 -8.76 5.31 1.08
N ASP A 40 -9.93 5.96 1.14
CA ASP A 40 -11.15 5.52 0.51
C ASP A 40 -11.08 5.62 -1.01
N THR A 41 -11.78 4.71 -1.69
CA THR A 41 -11.75 4.53 -3.13
C THR A 41 -13.08 4.02 -3.68
N GLN A 42 -13.26 4.18 -4.99
CA GLN A 42 -14.35 3.58 -5.77
C GLN A 42 -13.94 2.33 -6.55
N PHE A 43 -12.65 1.99 -6.57
CA PHE A 43 -12.18 0.75 -7.19
C PHE A 43 -12.74 -0.48 -6.45
N GLU A 44 -12.96 -1.58 -7.17
CA GLU A 44 -13.51 -2.81 -6.61
C GLU A 44 -12.46 -3.91 -6.43
N SER A 45 -11.28 -3.78 -7.07
CA SER A 45 -10.18 -4.74 -6.97
C SER A 45 -8.82 -4.05 -6.97
N SER A 46 -7.80 -4.75 -6.43
CA SER A 46 -6.40 -4.31 -6.57
C SER A 46 -5.96 -4.25 -8.04
N HIS A 47 -6.53 -5.10 -8.89
CA HIS A 47 -6.27 -5.11 -10.33
C HIS A 47 -6.71 -3.80 -11.00
N GLU A 48 -7.93 -3.33 -10.75
CA GLU A 48 -8.42 -2.05 -11.29
C GLU A 48 -7.54 -0.88 -10.86
N VAL A 49 -7.05 -0.87 -9.61
CA VAL A 49 -6.11 0.15 -9.13
C VAL A 49 -4.82 0.12 -9.96
N THR A 50 -4.26 -1.07 -10.19
CA THR A 50 -3.03 -1.20 -10.98
C THR A 50 -3.21 -0.77 -12.43
N GLU A 51 -4.31 -1.13 -13.09
CA GLU A 51 -4.61 -0.69 -14.46
C GLU A 51 -4.79 0.82 -14.55
N TYR A 52 -5.48 1.41 -13.58
CA TYR A 52 -5.67 2.86 -13.50
C TYR A 52 -4.33 3.60 -13.37
N ILE A 53 -3.43 3.13 -12.50
CA ILE A 53 -2.12 3.74 -12.31
C ILE A 53 -1.21 3.51 -13.52
N ASP A 54 -1.25 2.33 -14.14
CA ASP A 54 -0.50 2.05 -15.37
C ASP A 54 -0.88 3.04 -16.49
N TRP A 55 -2.17 3.33 -16.66
CA TRP A 55 -2.65 4.32 -17.62
C TRP A 55 -2.13 5.75 -17.36
N LYS A 56 -1.79 6.07 -16.10
CA LYS A 56 -1.19 7.36 -15.70
C LYS A 56 0.32 7.40 -15.91
N ILE A 57 0.97 6.27 -16.17
CA ILE A 57 2.42 6.18 -16.29
C ILE A 57 2.83 6.21 -17.76
N THR A 58 3.79 7.07 -18.10
CA THR A 58 4.56 6.96 -19.34
C THR A 58 5.85 6.20 -19.04
N GLY A 59 5.80 4.88 -19.14
CA GLY A 59 6.87 4.00 -18.66
C GLY A 59 6.43 2.56 -18.43
N GLU A 60 7.01 1.90 -17.43
CA GLU A 60 6.70 0.52 -17.06
C GLU A 60 6.50 0.37 -15.55
N ILE A 61 5.48 -0.39 -15.15
CA ILE A 61 5.36 -0.89 -13.77
C ILE A 61 6.41 -1.98 -13.55
N LEU A 62 7.19 -1.84 -12.48
CA LEU A 62 8.22 -2.79 -12.08
C LEU A 62 7.72 -3.78 -11.02
N SER A 63 6.87 -3.31 -10.10
CA SER A 63 6.29 -4.12 -9.04
C SER A 63 5.10 -3.40 -8.42
N TYR A 64 4.15 -4.15 -7.89
CA TYR A 64 3.03 -3.62 -7.12
C TYR A 64 2.74 -4.49 -5.90
N ASP A 65 2.22 -3.86 -4.86
CA ASP A 65 1.72 -4.48 -3.64
C ASP A 65 0.54 -3.63 -3.16
N VAL A 66 -0.66 -3.98 -3.61
CA VAL A 66 -1.88 -3.22 -3.38
C VAL A 66 -2.91 -4.13 -2.74
N SER A 67 -3.51 -3.66 -1.65
CA SER A 67 -4.66 -4.28 -1.03
C SER A 67 -5.87 -3.37 -1.16
N ILE A 68 -7.03 -3.99 -1.31
CA ILE A 68 -8.32 -3.31 -1.22
C ILE A 68 -9.24 -4.05 -0.24
N SER A 69 -10.13 -3.33 0.42
CA SER A 69 -11.00 -3.88 1.48
C SER A 69 -11.98 -4.95 1.00
N THR A 70 -12.19 -5.08 -0.31
CA THR A 70 -12.99 -6.14 -0.94
C THR A 70 -12.23 -7.47 -1.03
N GLU A 71 -10.90 -7.45 -0.97
CA GLU A 71 -10.00 -8.60 -1.10
C GLU A 71 -9.28 -8.93 0.21
N ASP A 72 -8.93 -7.89 0.98
CA ASP A 72 -8.03 -7.95 2.13
C ASP A 72 -8.59 -7.20 3.35
N LYS A 73 -8.10 -7.54 4.56
CA LYS A 73 -8.35 -6.70 5.73
C LYS A 73 -7.44 -5.49 5.73
N ILE A 74 -8.00 -4.30 5.94
CA ILE A 74 -7.26 -3.04 5.95
C ILE A 74 -7.71 -2.19 7.14
N LYS A 75 -6.74 -1.59 7.84
CA LYS A 75 -6.96 -0.56 8.84
C LYS A 75 -6.09 0.64 8.49
N ILE A 76 -6.72 1.78 8.18
CA ILE A 76 -6.04 3.04 7.95
C ILE A 76 -5.90 3.80 9.27
N TYR A 77 -4.73 4.39 9.48
CA TYR A 77 -4.39 5.33 10.52
C TYR A 77 -4.11 6.67 9.85
N TRP A 78 -4.73 7.73 10.34
CA TRP A 78 -4.52 9.05 9.76
C TRP A 78 -3.20 9.63 10.26
N TRP A 79 -2.26 9.87 9.35
CA TRP A 79 -0.99 10.52 9.66
C TRP A 79 -0.56 11.43 8.50
N GLU A 80 -0.36 12.71 8.79
CA GLU A 80 -0.06 13.74 7.78
C GLU A 80 1.39 14.25 7.82
N LYS A 81 2.29 13.58 8.55
CA LYS A 81 3.52 14.27 8.95
C LYS A 81 4.73 14.13 8.06
N ASP A 82 4.82 13.12 7.20
CA ASP A 82 6.08 12.85 6.49
C ASP A 82 5.89 12.26 5.09
N TRP A 83 6.94 12.31 4.25
CA TRP A 83 6.88 12.00 2.82
C TRP A 83 7.54 10.69 2.43
N LYS A 84 8.19 9.95 3.34
CA LYS A 84 8.87 8.69 2.97
C LYS A 84 8.05 7.46 3.36
N TYR A 85 7.61 6.73 2.35
CA TYR A 85 6.98 5.42 2.51
C TYR A 85 8.00 4.36 2.92
N ILE A 86 7.63 3.59 3.95
CA ILE A 86 8.35 2.39 4.40
C ILE A 86 7.34 1.26 4.61
N LEU A 87 7.64 0.08 4.08
CA LEU A 87 6.88 -1.14 4.30
C LEU A 87 7.61 -2.05 5.29
N LYS A 88 6.91 -2.51 6.34
CA LYS A 88 7.34 -3.65 7.17
C LYS A 88 6.36 -4.81 6.97
N SER A 89 6.89 -6.02 6.86
CA SER A 89 6.09 -7.24 6.79
C SER A 89 6.35 -8.11 8.02
N VAL A 90 5.28 -8.62 8.62
CA VAL A 90 5.32 -9.49 9.79
C VAL A 90 4.65 -10.82 9.44
N GLN A 91 5.34 -11.91 9.74
CA GLN A 91 4.85 -13.26 9.53
C GLN A 91 5.26 -14.14 10.73
N TRP A 92 4.29 -14.84 11.30
CA TRP A 92 4.51 -15.80 12.39
C TRP A 92 3.34 -16.78 12.44
N LYS A 93 3.55 -18.01 12.92
CA LYS A 93 2.55 -19.09 12.88
C LYS A 93 1.17 -18.69 13.42
N ASP A 94 1.15 -17.98 14.55
CA ASP A 94 -0.08 -17.64 15.28
C ASP A 94 -0.40 -16.13 15.23
N ILE A 95 0.14 -15.41 14.24
CA ILE A 95 -0.14 -13.98 14.10
C ILE A 95 -1.57 -13.75 13.59
N THR A 96 -2.23 -12.72 14.11
CA THR A 96 -3.57 -12.29 13.67
C THR A 96 -3.57 -10.80 13.36
N PHE A 97 -4.39 -10.39 12.39
CA PHE A 97 -4.56 -8.99 12.02
C PHE A 97 -4.91 -8.12 13.23
N GLU A 98 -5.89 -8.55 14.01
CA GLU A 98 -6.37 -7.85 15.21
C GLU A 98 -5.30 -7.80 16.30
N GLY A 99 -4.51 -8.87 16.46
CA GLY A 99 -3.39 -8.91 17.39
C GLY A 99 -2.33 -7.85 17.07
N VAL A 100 -1.97 -7.71 15.79
CA VAL A 100 -1.03 -6.68 15.33
C VAL A 100 -1.63 -5.28 15.53
N VAL A 101 -2.82 -5.03 15.00
CA VAL A 101 -3.54 -3.75 15.12
C VAL A 101 -3.61 -3.27 16.57
N ASN A 102 -3.93 -4.15 17.52
CA ASN A 102 -4.06 -3.79 18.93
C ASN A 102 -2.71 -3.58 19.66
N SER A 103 -1.61 -4.06 19.09
CA SER A 103 -0.26 -3.95 19.67
C SER A 103 0.51 -2.72 19.19
N LEU A 104 0.08 -2.12 18.07
CA LEU A 104 0.81 -1.04 17.42
C LEU A 104 0.63 0.29 18.16
N THR A 105 1.76 0.89 18.51
CA THR A 105 1.84 2.21 19.18
C THR A 105 2.88 3.14 18.54
N GLU A 106 3.56 2.67 17.49
CA GLU A 106 4.61 3.43 16.81
C GLU A 106 4.01 4.62 16.04
N PRO A 107 4.60 5.83 16.11
CA PRO A 107 4.19 6.94 15.26
C PRO A 107 4.52 6.67 13.79
N GLY A 108 3.84 7.36 12.87
CA GLY A 108 4.08 7.25 11.44
C GLY A 108 3.38 6.08 10.75
N ILE A 109 2.67 5.22 11.47
CA ILE A 109 1.84 4.17 10.86
C ILE A 109 0.69 4.84 10.10
N VAL A 110 0.51 4.44 8.84
CA VAL A 110 -0.58 4.91 7.96
C VAL A 110 -1.56 3.81 7.66
N SER A 111 -1.10 2.56 7.55
CA SER A 111 -2.01 1.44 7.42
C SER A 111 -1.45 0.12 7.88
N VAL A 112 -2.36 -0.79 8.22
CA VAL A 112 -2.09 -2.19 8.46
C VAL A 112 -2.97 -3.00 7.52
N ARG A 113 -2.38 -3.98 6.84
CA ARG A 113 -3.04 -4.82 5.83
C ARG A 113 -2.74 -6.29 6.05
N GLU A 114 -3.75 -7.15 5.95
CA GLU A 114 -3.56 -8.61 5.91
C GLU A 114 -3.52 -9.05 4.45
N ALA A 115 -2.32 -9.03 3.85
CA ALA A 115 -2.10 -9.23 2.42
C ALA A 115 -1.36 -10.54 2.17
N GLU A 116 -1.68 -11.20 1.04
CA GLU A 116 -1.04 -12.43 0.51
C GLU A 116 -0.93 -13.64 1.46
N GLU A 117 -0.80 -14.84 0.91
CA GLU A 117 -0.49 -16.03 1.70
C GLU A 117 1.02 -16.10 1.99
N SER A 118 1.39 -16.32 3.24
CA SER A 118 2.77 -16.55 3.61
C SER A 118 3.26 -17.87 3.00
N LYS A 119 4.45 -17.82 2.40
CA LYS A 119 5.12 -18.99 1.83
C LYS A 119 5.73 -19.92 2.88
N VAL A 120 5.76 -19.48 4.14
CA VAL A 120 6.44 -20.17 5.26
C VAL A 120 5.44 -20.70 6.26
N PHE A 121 4.46 -19.88 6.60
CA PHE A 121 3.40 -20.19 7.54
C PHE A 121 2.09 -20.17 6.75
N TRP A 122 1.21 -21.15 6.91
CA TRP A 122 -0.02 -21.25 6.10
C TRP A 122 -1.10 -20.24 6.55
N ASN A 123 -0.69 -19.00 6.77
CA ASN A 123 -1.49 -17.86 7.17
C ASN A 123 -1.15 -16.64 6.31
N ARG A 124 -1.89 -15.56 6.48
CA ARG A 124 -1.68 -14.33 5.70
C ARG A 124 -0.59 -13.45 6.30
N VAL A 125 0.16 -12.75 5.45
CA VAL A 125 1.20 -11.81 5.90
C VAL A 125 0.54 -10.51 6.37
N ILE A 126 1.00 -9.97 7.50
CA ILE A 126 0.54 -8.66 7.95
C ILE A 126 1.57 -7.62 7.56
N LYS A 127 1.14 -6.65 6.76
CA LYS A 127 1.92 -5.54 6.26
C LYS A 127 1.57 -4.29 7.04
N ILE A 128 2.58 -3.52 7.41
CA ILE A 128 2.44 -2.26 8.14
C ILE A 128 3.15 -1.19 7.32
N ASP A 129 2.36 -0.24 6.84
CA ASP A 129 2.79 0.85 5.99
C ASP A 129 3.05 2.09 6.87
N TYR A 130 4.22 2.70 6.72
CA TYR A 130 4.64 3.89 7.47
C TYR A 130 4.91 5.05 6.52
N LEU A 131 4.66 6.28 7.00
CA LEU A 131 5.20 7.52 6.47
C LEU A 131 6.13 8.15 7.51
N VAL A 132 7.41 8.32 7.14
CA VAL A 132 8.48 8.89 7.98
C VAL A 132 9.37 9.87 7.23
#